data_AF-A0A4V4H6D3-F1
#
_entry.id   AF-A0A4V4H6D3-F1
#
_cell.length_a   1.000
_cell.length_b   1.000
_cell.length_c   1.000
_cell.angle_alpha   90.00
_cell.angle_beta   90.00
_cell.angle_gamma   90.00
#
_symmetry.space_group_name_H-M   'P 1'
#
loop_
_entity.id
_entity.type
_entity.pdbx_description
1 polymer ?
#
loop_
_entity_poly.entity_id
_entity_poly.type
_entity_poly.pdbx_seq_one_letter_code
_entity_poly.pdbx_strand_id
1 'polypeptide(L)'
;MEEEQCAVRINKLEERVVKLIQEEKELEDQLQLIDHLQQLGVAYHFKDDIKDALRSIHGSLEDKSMLLKDNLHATALLFRLLRENGFDVSEGGSAFLHRSCLIILHRVLMMTCKGPLQPLSSFLD
;
A
#
# COMPACT_ATOMS: atom_id res chain seq x y z
N MET A 1 -15.47 -17.88 -31.77
CA MET A 1 -14.56 -18.99 -31.40
C MET A 1 -13.27 -18.46 -30.76
N GLU A 2 -12.65 -17.39 -31.27
CA GLU A 2 -11.42 -16.82 -30.69
C GLU A 2 -11.66 -15.90 -29.47
N GLU A 3 -12.79 -15.16 -29.44
CA GLU A 3 -13.16 -14.30 -28.29
C GLU A 3 -13.40 -15.09 -27.00
N GLU A 4 -14.03 -16.27 -27.09
CA GLU A 4 -14.29 -17.16 -25.94
C GLU A 4 -12.99 -17.63 -25.27
N GLN A 5 -11.96 -17.93 -26.07
CA GLN A 5 -10.66 -18.36 -25.52
C GLN A 5 -9.90 -17.22 -24.84
N CYS A 6 -10.04 -15.99 -25.33
CA CYS A 6 -9.43 -14.82 -24.71
C CYS A 6 -10.03 -14.56 -23.32
N ALA A 7 -11.37 -14.58 -23.23
CA ALA A 7 -12.10 -14.40 -21.98
C ALA A 7 -11.74 -15.48 -20.94
N VAL A 8 -11.69 -16.76 -21.36
CA VAL A 8 -11.31 -17.87 -20.46
C VAL A 8 -9.88 -17.71 -19.93
N ARG A 9 -8.95 -17.18 -20.73
CA ARG A 9 -7.57 -16.96 -20.29
C ARG A 9 -7.46 -15.79 -19.31
N ILE A 10 -8.23 -14.72 -19.50
CA ILE A 10 -8.29 -13.56 -18.60
C ILE A 10 -8.81 -14.00 -17.23
N ASN A 11 -9.95 -14.69 -17.17
CA ASN A 11 -10.53 -15.15 -15.90
C ASN A 11 -9.56 -16.05 -15.11
N LYS A 12 -8.86 -16.96 -15.81
CA LYS A 12 -7.83 -17.79 -15.18
C LYS A 12 -6.67 -16.98 -14.62
N LEU A 13 -6.31 -15.87 -15.26
CA LEU A 13 -5.24 -15.00 -14.80
C LEU A 13 -5.70 -14.17 -13.58
N GLU A 14 -6.91 -13.64 -13.63
CA GLU A 14 -7.52 -12.92 -12.50
C GLU A 14 -7.59 -13.79 -11.25
N GLU A 15 -8.09 -15.03 -11.35
CA GLU A 15 -8.12 -15.97 -10.23
C GLU A 15 -6.73 -16.25 -9.65
N ARG A 16 -5.69 -16.31 -10.49
CA ARG A 16 -4.32 -16.51 -10.02
C ARG A 16 -3.81 -15.28 -9.28
N VAL A 17 -4.13 -14.07 -9.75
CA VAL A 17 -3.74 -12.83 -9.09
C VAL A 17 -4.42 -12.72 -7.72
N VAL A 18 -5.74 -12.99 -7.63
CA VAL A 18 -6.47 -13.01 -6.36
C VAL A 18 -5.82 -13.96 -5.35
N LYS A 19 -5.48 -15.19 -5.78
CA LYS A 19 -4.77 -16.15 -4.92
C LYS A 19 -3.42 -15.63 -4.45
N LEU A 20 -2.65 -14.96 -5.31
CA LEU A 20 -1.35 -14.40 -4.94
C LEU A 20 -1.47 -13.23 -3.95
N ILE A 21 -2.55 -12.44 -4.03
CA ILE A 21 -2.81 -11.35 -3.08
C ILE A 21 -3.21 -11.91 -1.70
N GLN A 22 -4.02 -12.96 -1.69
CA GLN A 22 -4.54 -13.56 -0.45
C GLN A 22 -3.54 -14.53 0.21
N GLU A 23 -2.52 -14.99 -0.51
CA GLU A 23 -1.49 -15.89 0.02
C GLU A 23 -0.60 -15.17 1.03
N GLU A 24 -0.39 -15.80 2.18
CA GLU A 24 0.49 -15.28 3.23
C GLU A 24 1.95 -15.51 2.81
N LYS A 25 2.65 -14.42 2.46
CA LYS A 25 4.07 -14.39 2.07
C LYS A 25 4.83 -13.39 2.90
N GLU A 26 6.13 -13.25 2.62
CA GLU A 26 6.91 -12.17 3.17
C GLU A 26 6.26 -10.82 2.86
N LEU A 27 6.33 -9.91 3.85
CA LEU A 27 5.70 -8.60 3.77
C LEU A 27 6.13 -7.83 2.52
N GLU A 28 7.42 -7.92 2.18
CA GLU A 28 7.98 -7.24 1.01
C GLU A 28 7.38 -7.74 -0.30
N ASP A 29 7.27 -9.05 -0.48
CA ASP A 29 6.67 -9.66 -1.67
C ASP A 29 5.21 -9.26 -1.84
N GLN A 30 4.45 -9.25 -0.74
CA GLN A 30 3.05 -8.83 -0.77
C GLN A 30 2.90 -7.35 -1.18
N LEU A 31 3.74 -6.47 -0.62
CA LEU A 31 3.71 -5.05 -0.96
C LEU A 31 4.16 -4.78 -2.40
N GLN A 32 5.19 -5.50 -2.88
CA GLN A 32 5.63 -5.41 -4.27
C GLN A 32 4.57 -5.92 -5.25
N LEU A 33 3.85 -6.99 -4.91
CA LEU A 33 2.75 -7.48 -5.75
C LEU A 33 1.68 -6.39 -5.92
N ILE A 34 1.25 -5.76 -4.82
CA ILE A 34 0.26 -4.68 -4.86
C ILE A 34 0.79 -3.50 -5.68
N ASP A 35 2.04 -3.11 -5.48
CA ASP A 35 2.68 -2.03 -6.26
C ASP A 35 2.69 -2.33 -7.76
N HIS A 36 3.11 -3.53 -8.16
CA HIS A 36 3.10 -3.93 -9.56
C HIS A 36 1.69 -3.91 -10.15
N LEU A 37 0.66 -4.35 -9.41
CA LEU A 37 -0.73 -4.29 -9.87
C LEU A 37 -1.20 -2.84 -10.08
N GLN A 38 -0.78 -1.92 -9.21
CA GLN A 38 -1.05 -0.49 -9.35
C GLN A 38 -0.33 0.11 -10.55
N GLN A 39 0.97 -0.18 -10.73
CA GLN A 39 1.77 0.31 -11.86
C GLN A 39 1.28 -0.21 -13.21
N LEU A 40 0.78 -1.44 -13.25
CA LEU A 40 0.14 -2.02 -14.43
C LEU A 40 -1.25 -1.43 -14.70
N GLY A 41 -1.80 -0.63 -13.78
CA GLY A 41 -3.12 -0.01 -13.91
C GLY A 41 -4.28 -0.98 -13.80
N VAL A 42 -4.05 -2.22 -13.34
CA VAL A 42 -5.08 -3.27 -13.21
C VAL A 42 -5.58 -3.43 -11.77
N ALA A 43 -4.99 -2.71 -10.82
CA ALA A 43 -5.39 -2.74 -9.40
C ALA A 43 -6.88 -2.44 -9.16
N TYR A 44 -7.58 -1.75 -10.08
CA TYR A 44 -9.00 -1.47 -9.93
C TYR A 44 -9.88 -2.73 -9.95
N HIS A 45 -9.41 -3.82 -10.56
CA HIS A 45 -10.11 -5.12 -10.56
C HIS A 45 -10.04 -5.84 -9.21
N PHE A 46 -9.01 -5.54 -8.41
CA PHE A 46 -8.68 -6.25 -7.18
C PHE A 46 -8.78 -5.34 -5.94
N LYS A 47 -9.58 -4.26 -6.00
CA LYS A 47 -9.64 -3.25 -4.93
C LYS A 47 -9.95 -3.86 -3.57
N ASP A 48 -10.92 -4.78 -3.52
CA ASP A 48 -11.35 -5.40 -2.28
C ASP A 48 -10.26 -6.35 -1.73
N ASP A 49 -9.68 -7.19 -2.60
CA ASP A 49 -8.57 -8.09 -2.23
C ASP A 49 -7.35 -7.31 -1.72
N ILE A 50 -6.98 -6.22 -2.40
CA ILE A 50 -5.87 -5.34 -2.00
C ILE A 50 -6.17 -4.70 -0.63
N LYS A 51 -7.40 -4.24 -0.43
CA LYS A 51 -7.81 -3.61 0.84
C LYS A 51 -7.78 -4.59 1.99
N ASP A 52 -8.22 -5.82 1.79
CA ASP A 52 -8.19 -6.87 2.80
C ASP A 52 -6.76 -7.32 3.11
N ALA A 53 -5.90 -7.44 2.09
CA ALA A 53 -4.47 -7.71 2.28
C ALA A 53 -3.79 -6.60 3.10
N LEU A 54 -4.02 -5.33 2.75
CA LEU A 54 -3.49 -4.18 3.50
C LEU A 54 -4.03 -4.12 4.93
N ARG A 55 -5.30 -4.49 5.17
CA ARG A 55 -5.87 -4.58 6.52
C ARG A 55 -5.19 -5.67 7.35
N SER A 56 -4.92 -6.83 6.77
CA SER A 56 -4.18 -7.92 7.42
C SER A 56 -2.75 -7.50 7.79
N ILE A 57 -2.07 -6.83 6.87
CA ILE A 57 -0.73 -6.26 7.10
C ILE A 57 -0.77 -5.22 8.22
N HIS A 58 -1.76 -4.32 8.21
CA HIS A 58 -1.92 -3.31 9.25
C HIS A 58 -2.20 -3.93 10.63
N GLY A 59 -3.01 -4.99 10.70
CA GLY A 59 -3.26 -5.72 11.94
C GLY A 59 -2.05 -6.46 12.50
N SER A 60 -1.15 -6.94 11.63
CA SER A 60 0.10 -7.65 12.00
C SER A 60 1.32 -6.72 12.11
N LEU A 61 1.11 -5.40 12.15
CA LEU A 61 2.19 -4.42 12.09
C LEU A 61 3.09 -4.45 13.34
N GLU A 62 2.52 -4.79 14.50
CA GLU A 62 3.28 -4.94 15.76
C GLU A 62 4.28 -6.10 15.65
N ASP A 63 3.83 -7.24 15.16
CA ASP A 63 4.64 -8.45 14.93
C ASP A 63 5.72 -8.20 13.85
N LYS A 64 5.35 -7.47 12.79
CA LYS A 64 6.24 -7.15 11.67
C LYS A 64 7.11 -5.90 11.90
N SER A 65 7.03 -5.26 13.08
CA SER A 65 7.69 -3.98 13.32
C SER A 65 9.22 -4.07 13.31
N MET A 66 9.80 -5.22 13.69
CA MET A 66 11.24 -5.43 13.63
C MET A 66 11.73 -5.52 12.18
N LEU A 67 11.02 -6.27 11.33
CA LEU A 67 11.33 -6.40 9.91
C LEU A 67 11.22 -5.06 9.16
N LEU A 68 10.24 -4.24 9.52
CA LEU A 68 10.06 -2.90 8.94
C LEU A 68 11.14 -1.91 9.39
N LYS A 69 11.61 -1.98 10.64
CA LYS A 69 12.71 -1.12 11.11
C LYS A 69 13.99 -1.37 10.32
N ASP A 70 14.25 -2.60 9.92
CA ASP A 70 15.45 -2.98 9.19
C ASP A 70 15.29 -2.73 7.67
N ASN A 71 14.06 -2.69 7.14
CA ASN A 71 13.78 -2.46 5.73
C ASN A 71 13.04 -1.13 5.47
N LEU A 72 13.83 -0.08 5.18
CA LEU A 72 13.32 1.25 4.85
C LEU A 72 12.46 1.26 3.57
N HIS A 73 12.79 0.42 2.58
CA HIS A 73 12.07 0.35 1.32
C HIS A 73 10.67 -0.22 1.51
N ALA A 74 10.55 -1.38 2.18
CA ALA A 74 9.27 -1.99 2.50
C ALA A 74 8.40 -1.06 3.37
N THR A 75 9.02 -0.36 4.32
CA THR A 75 8.31 0.63 5.15
C THR A 75 7.74 1.77 4.30
N ALA A 76 8.57 2.42 3.48
CA ALA A 76 8.10 3.49 2.61
C ALA A 76 6.98 3.03 1.66
N LEU A 77 7.09 1.80 1.13
CA LEU A 77 6.09 1.21 0.25
C LEU A 77 4.75 0.97 0.97
N LEU A 78 4.79 0.39 2.17
CA LEU A 78 3.61 0.18 3.01
C LEU A 78 2.89 1.49 3.32
N PHE A 79 3.61 2.52 3.74
CA PHE A 79 3.03 3.83 4.02
C PHE A 79 2.33 4.42 2.79
N ARG A 80 2.99 4.35 1.63
CA ARG A 80 2.40 4.82 0.38
C ARG A 80 1.09 4.08 0.07
N LEU A 81 1.11 2.74 0.14
CA LEU A 81 -0.06 1.90 -0.15
C LEU A 81 -1.22 2.13 0.84
N LEU A 82 -0.94 2.25 2.14
CA LEU A 82 -1.96 2.54 3.16
C LEU A 82 -2.65 3.88 2.89
N ARG A 83 -1.86 4.92 2.61
CA ARG A 83 -2.38 6.27 2.32
C ARG A 83 -3.21 6.29 1.03
N GLU A 84 -2.75 5.63 -0.02
CA GLU A 84 -3.47 5.54 -1.30
C GLU A 84 -4.81 4.81 -1.16
N ASN A 85 -4.92 3.86 -0.24
CA ASN A 85 -6.14 3.09 0.00
C ASN A 85 -7.02 3.68 1.12
N GLY A 86 -6.69 4.87 1.63
CA GLY A 86 -7.49 5.60 2.61
C GLY A 86 -7.47 5.01 4.02
N PHE A 87 -6.42 4.26 4.37
CA PHE A 87 -6.20 3.85 5.76
C PHE A 87 -5.70 5.05 6.56
N ASP A 88 -6.37 5.30 7.69
CA ASP A 88 -5.99 6.39 8.58
C ASP A 88 -4.77 5.95 9.38
N VAL A 89 -3.61 6.52 9.07
CA VAL A 89 -2.36 6.29 9.81
C VAL A 89 -2.28 7.19 11.05
N SER A 90 -3.44 7.65 11.53
CA SER A 90 -3.60 8.62 12.61
C SER A 90 -3.46 7.96 13.98
N GLU A 91 -2.32 8.25 14.63
CA GLU A 91 -2.01 8.41 16.07
C GLU A 91 -2.50 7.40 17.15
N GLY A 92 -3.40 6.46 16.86
CA GLY A 92 -3.97 5.55 17.86
C GLY A 92 -3.45 4.12 17.75
N GLY A 93 -2.20 3.84 18.14
CA GLY A 93 -1.82 2.45 18.42
C GLY A 93 -0.34 2.06 18.33
N SER A 94 0.54 2.87 17.75
CA SER A 94 1.98 2.55 17.83
C SER A 94 2.83 3.82 17.81
N ALA A 95 3.36 4.20 18.97
CA ALA A 95 4.39 5.23 19.12
C ALA A 95 5.67 4.96 18.28
N PHE A 96 5.75 3.79 17.62
CA PHE A 96 6.83 3.38 16.73
C PHE A 96 6.68 3.89 15.30
N LEU A 97 5.46 4.04 14.77
CA LEU A 97 5.29 4.69 13.47
C LEU A 97 5.75 6.13 13.55
N HIS A 98 5.61 6.84 14.68
CA HIS A 98 6.00 8.25 14.80
C HIS A 98 7.52 8.52 14.64
N ARG A 99 8.41 7.67 15.18
CA ARG A 99 9.87 7.87 15.03
C ARG A 99 10.40 7.50 13.65
N SER A 100 9.89 6.42 13.05
CA SER A 100 10.21 6.06 11.66
C SER A 100 9.50 7.01 10.67
N CYS A 101 8.28 7.48 10.99
CA CYS A 101 7.56 8.52 10.26
C CYS A 101 8.37 9.78 10.20
N LEU A 102 8.94 10.31 11.28
CA LEU A 102 9.72 11.56 11.16
C LEU A 102 10.90 11.44 10.18
N ILE A 103 11.50 10.26 10.05
CA ILE A 103 12.59 10.01 9.08
C ILE A 103 12.06 9.82 7.66
N ILE A 104 10.94 9.10 7.48
CA ILE A 104 10.33 8.86 6.17
C ILE A 104 9.54 10.08 5.69
N LEU A 105 8.71 10.71 6.51
CA LEU A 105 8.04 11.99 6.25
C LEU A 105 9.08 13.07 5.92
N HIS A 106 10.21 13.20 6.63
CA HIS A 106 11.23 14.20 6.25
C HIS A 106 11.92 13.89 4.89
N ARG A 107 12.02 12.61 4.48
CA ARG A 107 12.52 12.22 3.15
C ARG A 107 11.45 12.19 2.05
N VAL A 108 10.18 11.94 2.39
CA VAL A 108 9.04 11.74 1.47
C VAL A 108 8.16 12.99 1.34
N LEU A 109 8.27 13.97 2.25
CA LEU A 109 7.67 15.31 2.08
C LEU A 109 8.13 15.99 0.78
N MET A 110 9.20 15.52 0.14
CA MET A 110 9.64 16.03 -1.15
C MET A 110 9.02 15.32 -2.37
N MET A 111 8.16 14.29 -2.24
CA MET A 111 7.74 13.49 -3.41
C MET A 111 6.25 13.41 -3.76
N THR A 112 5.27 13.87 -2.96
CA THR A 112 3.86 13.90 -3.44
C THR A 112 2.99 15.07 -2.95
N CYS A 113 3.42 16.32 -3.19
CA CYS A 113 2.48 17.43 -3.40
C CYS A 113 2.22 17.61 -4.91
N LYS A 114 1.43 16.72 -5.51
CA LYS A 114 0.67 17.06 -6.73
C LYS A 114 -0.73 17.50 -6.31
N GLY A 115 -0.78 18.66 -5.68
CA GLY A 115 -1.97 19.42 -5.36
C GLY A 115 -1.53 20.87 -5.17
N PRO A 116 -2.28 21.88 -5.63
CA PRO A 116 -1.85 23.27 -5.51
C PRO A 116 -1.68 23.61 -4.04
N LEU A 117 -0.47 24.01 -3.67
CA LEU A 117 -0.13 24.59 -2.38
C LEU A 117 -1.10 25.73 -2.09
N GLN A 118 -2.02 25.54 -1.15
CA GLN A 118 -2.69 26.68 -0.56
C GLN A 118 -1.72 27.32 0.45
N PRO A 119 -1.49 28.64 0.37
CA PRO A 119 -0.54 29.31 1.23
C PRO A 119 -1.02 29.30 2.68
N LEU A 120 -0.05 29.12 3.57
CA LEU A 120 -0.15 28.99 5.02
C LEU A 120 -0.51 30.33 5.71
N SER A 121 -1.49 31.07 5.19
CA SER A 121 -1.93 32.37 5.73
C SER A 121 -3.33 32.35 6.35
N SER A 122 -3.97 31.18 6.49
CA SER A 122 -5.32 31.06 7.07
C SER A 122 -5.33 30.48 8.49
N PHE A 123 -4.19 30.44 9.19
CA PHE A 123 -4.07 29.88 10.54
C PHE A 123 -3.75 30.92 11.64
N LEU A 124 -3.82 32.21 11.32
CA LEU A 124 -3.96 33.26 12.33
C LEU A 124 -5.15 34.14 11.97
N ASP A 125 -6.33 33.69 12.41
CA ASP A 125 -7.36 34.53 13.03
C ASP A 125 -7.85 33.81 14.29
#